data_AF-A0A7C6BQ35-F1
#
_entry.id   AF-A0A7C6BQ35-F1
#
_cell.length_a   1.000
_cell.length_b   1.000
_cell.length_c   1.000
_cell.angle_alpha   90.00
_cell.angle_beta   90.00
_cell.angle_gamma   90.00
#
_symmetry.space_group_name_H-M   'P 1'
#
loop_
_entity.id
_entity.type
_entity.pdbx_description
1 polymer ?
#
loop_
_entity_poly.entity_id
_entity_poly.type
_entity_poly.pdbx_seq_one_letter_code
_entity_poly.pdbx_strand_id
1 'polypeptide(L)'
;MKKTIATILLVLIFSLSSASNDVPDLYEPGGNLCVINKENKLPASFVPADLVTPNVGTRKASLQDKIDLTDEAANALEKMFYDASLKKGYVLYAVSGYRTYGMQQLNYKAKVQQTGNEHTAGLTVVPPGASEHQLGLAMDIQSNKFKSLDVTFAETDEGKWLLEHSSNYGFILRYPKDRADITGVAYEPWHYRYVGINHAKAIKQLNLTLEEYVDFVKQLPNSLVKDANHFLLIGLVTQIMAGQKVSISYHGTLDELEKLSQPFLPDGISFVSAQSVDFPKDEAFDTPRVLEDAEVSIFSTMGD
;
A
#
# COMPACT_ATOMS: atom_id res chain seq x y z
N MET A 1 22.51 71.84 -4.66
CA MET A 1 21.79 70.73 -5.33
C MET A 1 22.75 69.56 -5.55
N LYS A 2 22.82 68.60 -4.62
CA LYS A 2 23.37 67.26 -4.88
C LYS A 2 22.49 66.27 -4.11
N LYS A 3 21.93 65.34 -4.88
CA LYS A 3 20.81 64.46 -4.51
C LYS A 3 21.28 63.39 -3.53
N THR A 4 20.62 63.29 -2.37
CA THR A 4 20.76 62.16 -1.45
C THR A 4 20.06 60.96 -2.08
N ILE A 5 20.82 59.94 -2.44
CA ILE A 5 20.30 58.67 -2.94
C ILE A 5 19.81 57.88 -1.73
N ALA A 6 18.50 57.76 -1.57
CA ALA A 6 17.89 56.85 -0.62
C ALA A 6 17.96 55.43 -1.22
N THR A 7 18.85 54.61 -0.69
CA THR A 7 18.91 53.18 -1.00
C THR A 7 17.68 52.51 -0.36
N ILE A 8 16.67 52.22 -1.17
CA ILE A 8 15.53 51.37 -0.77
C ILE A 8 16.06 49.94 -0.72
N LEU A 9 16.31 49.46 0.49
CA LEU A 9 16.60 48.05 0.76
C LEU A 9 15.29 47.28 0.62
N LEU A 10 15.05 46.69 -0.55
CA LEU A 10 13.93 45.77 -0.77
C LEU A 10 14.27 44.45 -0.06
N VAL A 11 13.81 44.31 1.18
CA VAL A 11 13.86 43.03 1.91
C VAL A 11 12.83 42.11 1.25
N LEU A 12 13.28 41.23 0.35
CA LEU A 12 12.50 40.08 -0.07
C LEU A 12 12.33 39.18 1.15
N ILE A 13 11.18 39.28 1.82
CA ILE A 13 10.75 38.28 2.79
C ILE A 13 10.35 37.07 1.96
N PHE A 14 11.32 36.18 1.70
CA PHE A 14 10.97 34.79 1.44
C PHE A 14 10.32 34.30 2.73
N SER A 15 9.00 34.24 2.74
CA SER A 15 8.31 33.36 3.67
C SER A 15 8.77 31.96 3.30
N LEU A 16 9.77 31.44 4.02
CA LEU A 16 9.93 30.00 4.11
C LEU A 16 8.60 29.53 4.71
N SER A 17 7.70 29.05 3.84
CA SER A 17 6.68 28.12 4.29
C SER A 17 7.46 27.00 4.97
N SER A 18 7.32 26.88 6.28
CA SER A 18 7.65 25.62 6.94
C SER A 18 6.96 24.55 6.11
N ALA A 19 7.70 23.57 5.63
CA ALA A 19 7.10 22.36 5.09
C ALA A 19 6.20 21.84 6.20
N SER A 20 4.90 22.11 6.08
CA SER A 20 3.91 21.32 6.74
C SER A 20 4.24 19.89 6.34
N ASN A 21 4.33 18.99 7.32
CA ASN A 21 4.21 17.57 7.07
C ASN A 21 2.77 17.31 6.59
N ASP A 22 2.42 17.86 5.43
CA ASP A 22 1.12 17.67 4.81
C ASP A 22 1.09 16.23 4.36
N VAL A 23 0.34 15.43 5.12
CA VAL A 23 -0.07 14.10 4.69
C VAL A 23 -0.69 14.28 3.29
N PRO A 24 -0.14 13.63 2.25
CA PRO A 24 -0.65 13.79 0.89
C PRO A 24 -2.15 13.49 0.82
N ASP A 25 -2.85 14.16 -0.10
CA ASP A 25 -4.25 13.83 -0.36
C ASP A 25 -4.36 12.35 -0.78
N LEU A 26 -5.47 11.68 -0.41
CA LEU A 26 -5.65 10.24 -0.48
C LEU A 26 -5.26 9.64 -1.84
N TYR A 27 -5.56 10.35 -2.93
CA TYR A 27 -5.39 9.87 -4.30
C TYR A 27 -4.13 10.38 -4.99
N GLU A 28 -3.46 11.38 -4.42
CA GLU A 28 -2.26 12.00 -4.98
C GLU A 28 -1.01 11.15 -4.68
N PRO A 29 0.12 11.34 -5.39
CA PRO A 29 1.37 10.67 -5.07
C PRO A 29 1.75 10.79 -3.59
N GLY A 30 1.86 9.64 -2.91
CA GLY A 30 2.11 9.55 -1.46
C GLY A 30 0.84 9.35 -0.61
N GLY A 31 -0.35 9.46 -1.19
CA GLY A 31 -1.61 9.08 -0.56
C GLY A 31 -1.85 7.57 -0.62
N ASN A 32 -2.46 7.02 0.42
CA ASN A 32 -2.69 5.57 0.56
C ASN A 32 -3.58 4.98 -0.55
N LEU A 33 -4.45 5.78 -1.17
CA LEU A 33 -5.34 5.38 -2.27
C LEU A 33 -4.86 5.88 -3.65
N CYS A 34 -3.60 6.30 -3.76
CA CYS A 34 -3.01 6.64 -5.05
C CYS A 34 -2.97 5.40 -5.96
N VAL A 35 -3.69 5.46 -7.07
CA VAL A 35 -3.70 4.41 -8.11
C VAL A 35 -2.56 4.72 -9.07
N ILE A 36 -1.57 3.83 -9.10
CA ILE A 36 -0.53 3.87 -10.13
C ILE A 36 -0.52 2.55 -10.91
N ASN A 37 -0.39 2.66 -12.22
CA ASN A 37 -0.44 1.57 -13.17
C ASN A 37 0.17 2.04 -14.51
N LYS A 38 -0.07 1.31 -15.61
CA LYS A 38 0.51 1.64 -16.92
C LYS A 38 0.00 2.99 -17.44
N GLU A 39 -1.20 3.39 -17.04
CA GLU A 39 -1.91 4.60 -17.45
C GLU A 39 -1.57 5.77 -16.52
N ASN A 40 -1.41 5.51 -15.22
CA ASN A 40 -1.14 6.51 -14.18
C ASN A 40 0.27 6.32 -13.62
N LYS A 41 1.24 7.12 -14.11
CA LYS A 41 2.66 6.98 -13.75
C LYS A 41 3.14 8.07 -12.81
N LEU A 42 3.98 7.68 -11.86
CA LEU A 42 4.76 8.59 -11.05
C LEU A 42 5.90 9.24 -11.84
N PRO A 43 6.26 10.49 -11.50
CA PRO A 43 7.45 11.10 -12.05
C PRO A 43 8.71 10.41 -11.51
N ALA A 44 9.79 10.45 -12.30
CA ALA A 44 11.06 9.84 -11.93
C ALA A 44 11.68 10.41 -10.64
N SER A 45 11.32 11.64 -10.29
CA SER A 45 11.78 12.35 -9.09
C SER A 45 10.97 12.03 -7.83
N PHE A 46 9.86 11.30 -7.93
CA PHE A 46 9.05 10.99 -6.76
C PHE A 46 9.78 10.00 -5.85
N VAL A 47 9.92 10.41 -4.59
CA VAL A 47 10.46 9.63 -3.47
C VAL A 47 9.56 9.93 -2.26
N PRO A 48 9.03 8.90 -1.55
CA PRO A 48 8.25 9.12 -0.33
C PRO A 48 9.08 9.83 0.74
N ALA A 49 8.45 10.69 1.53
CA ALA A 49 9.14 11.57 2.48
C ALA A 49 9.58 10.84 3.76
N ASP A 50 8.95 9.72 4.09
CA ASP A 50 8.97 9.05 5.39
C ASP A 50 9.33 7.55 5.27
N LEU A 51 10.24 7.20 4.35
CA LEU A 51 10.72 5.83 4.23
C LEU A 51 11.49 5.38 5.48
N VAL A 52 11.13 4.22 5.99
CA VAL A 52 11.80 3.54 7.10
C VAL A 52 11.97 2.05 6.77
N THR A 53 13.01 1.44 7.35
CA THR A 53 13.20 -0.01 7.28
C THR A 53 12.34 -0.68 8.36
N PRO A 54 11.35 -1.53 8.00
CA PRO A 54 10.56 -2.25 8.99
C PRO A 54 11.41 -3.26 9.76
N ASN A 55 11.10 -3.44 11.04
CA ASN A 55 11.68 -4.44 11.93
C ASN A 55 11.10 -5.84 11.69
N VAL A 56 11.23 -6.33 10.46
CA VAL A 56 10.81 -7.68 10.05
C VAL A 56 11.97 -8.46 9.45
N GLY A 57 11.82 -9.79 9.42
CA GLY A 57 12.80 -10.66 8.77
C GLY A 57 12.81 -10.44 7.27
N THR A 58 14.01 -10.42 6.69
CA THR A 58 14.25 -10.56 5.25
C THR A 58 15.10 -11.80 5.00
N ARG A 59 15.21 -12.21 3.74
CA ARG A 59 15.93 -13.42 3.34
C ARG A 59 17.43 -13.36 3.58
N LYS A 60 18.02 -12.17 3.61
CA LYS A 60 19.47 -11.94 3.73
C LYS A 60 19.71 -10.59 4.40
N ALA A 61 20.73 -10.48 5.24
CA ALA A 61 21.10 -9.21 5.84
C ALA A 61 21.40 -8.16 4.77
N SER A 62 21.99 -8.58 3.64
CA SER A 62 22.28 -7.73 2.49
C SER A 62 21.05 -7.16 1.77
N LEU A 63 19.83 -7.60 2.10
CA LEU A 63 18.58 -7.14 1.49
C LEU A 63 17.78 -6.22 2.40
N GLN A 64 18.31 -5.87 3.57
CA GLN A 64 17.61 -5.06 4.56
C GLN A 64 17.25 -3.67 4.00
N ASP A 65 18.10 -3.07 3.17
CA ASP A 65 17.86 -1.77 2.52
C ASP A 65 16.89 -1.87 1.32
N LYS A 66 16.37 -3.06 1.01
CA LYS A 66 15.42 -3.30 -0.09
C LYS A 66 13.99 -3.48 0.40
N ILE A 67 13.75 -3.43 1.71
CA ILE A 67 12.44 -3.66 2.30
C ILE A 67 11.83 -2.40 2.92
N ASP A 68 12.39 -1.22 2.64
CA ASP A 68 11.87 0.04 3.14
C ASP A 68 10.41 0.26 2.73
N LEU A 69 9.61 0.84 3.61
CA LEU A 69 8.22 1.25 3.38
C LEU A 69 8.02 2.65 3.97
N THR A 70 6.91 3.32 3.66
CA THR A 70 6.50 4.47 4.47
C THR A 70 6.28 4.04 5.92
N ASP A 71 6.45 4.95 6.87
CA ASP A 71 6.39 4.65 8.31
C ASP A 71 5.08 3.94 8.70
N GLU A 72 3.94 4.41 8.20
CA GLU A 72 2.64 3.79 8.47
C GLU A 72 2.58 2.33 7.96
N ALA A 73 3.03 2.09 6.73
CA ALA A 73 3.03 0.76 6.11
C ALA A 73 4.06 -0.18 6.76
N ALA A 74 5.22 0.31 7.17
CA ALA A 74 6.23 -0.44 7.91
C ALA A 74 5.68 -0.93 9.25
N ASN A 75 5.09 -0.03 10.05
CA ASN A 75 4.47 -0.36 11.33
C ASN A 75 3.32 -1.37 11.17
N ALA A 76 2.55 -1.28 10.09
CA ALA A 76 1.50 -2.24 9.78
C ALA A 76 2.07 -3.62 9.41
N LEU A 77 3.15 -3.65 8.62
CA LEU A 77 3.81 -4.89 8.19
C LEU A 77 4.40 -5.65 9.39
N GLU A 78 5.06 -4.94 10.30
CA GLU A 78 5.63 -5.51 11.54
C GLU A 78 4.58 -6.24 12.36
N LYS A 79 3.42 -5.60 12.57
CA LYS A 79 2.30 -6.18 13.33
C LYS A 79 1.71 -7.39 12.62
N MET A 80 1.56 -7.32 11.29
CA MET A 80 1.08 -8.46 10.51
C MET A 80 2.02 -9.67 10.64
N PHE A 81 3.33 -9.46 10.52
CA PHE A 81 4.32 -10.54 10.61
C PHE A 81 4.39 -11.12 12.02
N TYR A 82 4.32 -10.27 13.04
CA TYR A 82 4.29 -10.71 14.42
C TYR A 82 3.06 -11.55 14.73
N ASP A 83 1.87 -11.13 14.30
CA ASP A 83 0.65 -11.91 14.51
C ASP A 83 0.66 -13.25 13.75
N ALA A 84 1.23 -13.28 12.54
CA ALA A 84 1.43 -14.52 11.79
C ALA A 84 2.29 -15.52 12.58
N SER A 85 3.38 -15.02 13.18
CA SER A 85 4.29 -15.79 14.02
C SER A 85 3.63 -16.23 15.33
N LEU A 86 3.08 -15.29 16.09
CA LEU A 86 2.52 -15.54 17.41
C LEU A 86 1.28 -16.46 17.36
N LYS A 87 0.36 -16.21 16.43
CA LYS A 87 -0.94 -16.90 16.39
C LYS A 87 -0.89 -18.22 15.61
N LYS A 88 0.07 -18.36 14.68
CA LYS A 88 0.13 -19.52 13.76
C LYS A 88 1.51 -20.19 13.65
N GLY A 89 2.56 -19.59 14.20
CA GLY A 89 3.93 -20.08 14.03
C GLY A 89 4.48 -19.86 12.62
N TYR A 90 3.87 -18.96 11.83
CA TYR A 90 4.30 -18.68 10.47
C TYR A 90 5.45 -17.68 10.45
N VAL A 91 6.51 -18.01 9.73
CA VAL A 91 7.68 -17.13 9.55
C VAL A 91 7.65 -16.55 8.15
N LEU A 92 7.26 -15.28 8.07
CA LEU A 92 7.20 -14.51 6.84
C LEU A 92 8.51 -13.75 6.61
N TYR A 93 8.83 -13.50 5.34
CA TYR A 93 9.98 -12.71 4.91
C TYR A 93 9.55 -11.57 3.98
N ALA A 94 9.99 -10.36 4.30
CA ALA A 94 9.93 -9.23 3.39
C ALA A 94 10.99 -9.41 2.30
N VAL A 95 10.63 -9.13 1.05
CA VAL A 95 11.50 -9.34 -0.11
C VAL A 95 11.86 -8.04 -0.82
N SER A 96 10.85 -7.25 -1.16
CA SER A 96 11.03 -5.99 -1.89
C SER A 96 9.95 -5.01 -1.46
N GLY A 97 10.38 -3.97 -0.76
CA GLY A 97 9.60 -2.77 -0.43
C GLY A 97 9.82 -1.69 -1.49
N TYR A 98 10.27 -0.52 -1.04
CA TYR A 98 10.53 0.64 -1.87
C TYR A 98 11.53 0.37 -2.99
N ARG A 99 11.20 0.84 -4.19
CA ARG A 99 12.06 0.72 -5.37
C ARG A 99 12.08 2.03 -6.14
N THR A 100 13.29 2.57 -6.32
CA THR A 100 13.47 3.80 -7.10
C THR A 100 13.02 3.63 -8.55
N TYR A 101 12.65 4.74 -9.20
CA TYR A 101 12.34 4.76 -10.63
C TYR A 101 13.47 4.17 -11.48
N GLY A 102 14.73 4.51 -11.16
CA GLY A 102 15.91 4.03 -11.90
C GLY A 102 16.09 2.51 -11.79
N MET A 103 15.91 1.95 -10.59
CA MET A 103 15.93 0.49 -10.40
C MET A 103 14.81 -0.19 -11.18
N GLN A 104 13.60 0.37 -11.15
CA GLN A 104 12.48 -0.16 -11.95
C GLN A 104 12.77 -0.11 -13.45
N GLN A 105 13.44 0.94 -13.94
CA GLN A 105 13.83 1.04 -15.34
C GLN A 105 14.79 -0.08 -15.74
N LEU A 106 15.79 -0.38 -14.90
CA LEU A 106 16.72 -1.48 -15.13
C LEU A 106 16.00 -2.84 -15.14
N ASN A 107 15.14 -3.08 -14.16
CA ASN A 107 14.35 -4.32 -14.07
C ASN A 107 13.45 -4.51 -15.29
N TYR A 108 12.74 -3.45 -15.69
CA TYR A 108 11.86 -3.49 -16.85
C TYR A 108 12.65 -3.77 -18.14
N LYS A 109 13.76 -3.07 -18.36
CA LYS A 109 14.62 -3.29 -19.53
C LYS A 109 15.14 -4.72 -19.59
N ALA A 110 15.59 -5.28 -18.48
CA ALA A 110 16.02 -6.67 -18.40
C ALA A 110 14.87 -7.63 -18.74
N LYS A 111 13.65 -7.37 -18.24
CA LYS A 111 12.48 -8.20 -18.53
C LYS A 111 12.04 -8.13 -20.00
N VAL A 112 12.11 -6.96 -20.61
CA VAL A 112 11.85 -6.80 -22.05
C VAL A 112 12.86 -7.58 -22.88
N GLN A 113 14.15 -7.53 -22.51
CA GLN A 113 15.18 -8.33 -23.17
C GLN A 113 14.96 -9.83 -23.01
N GLN A 114 14.56 -10.28 -21.82
CA GLN A 114 14.26 -11.69 -21.54
C GLN A 114 13.07 -12.20 -22.35
N THR A 115 12.00 -11.42 -22.43
CA THR A 115 10.73 -11.84 -23.06
C THR A 115 10.67 -11.53 -24.56
N GLY A 116 11.53 -10.64 -25.06
CA GLY A 116 11.50 -10.13 -26.42
C GLY A 116 10.27 -9.27 -26.75
N ASN A 117 9.42 -8.95 -25.77
CA ASN A 117 8.14 -8.29 -26.00
C ASN A 117 7.73 -7.42 -24.81
N GLU A 118 7.54 -6.12 -25.05
CA GLU A 118 7.18 -5.16 -23.99
C GLU A 118 5.83 -5.44 -23.33
N HIS A 119 4.85 -5.89 -24.10
CA HIS A 119 3.53 -6.23 -23.55
C HIS A 119 3.64 -7.39 -22.55
N THR A 120 4.34 -8.46 -22.92
CA THR A 120 4.56 -9.64 -22.09
C THR A 120 5.40 -9.32 -20.86
N ALA A 121 6.48 -8.53 -21.03
CA ALA A 121 7.27 -8.03 -19.91
C ALA A 121 6.40 -7.25 -18.92
N GLY A 122 5.58 -6.33 -19.46
CA GLY A 122 4.68 -5.47 -18.71
C GLY A 122 3.59 -6.19 -17.90
N LEU A 123 3.36 -7.49 -18.11
CA LEU A 123 2.42 -8.27 -17.31
C LEU A 123 2.97 -8.68 -15.94
N THR A 124 4.30 -8.66 -15.76
CA THR A 124 4.98 -9.13 -14.53
C THR A 124 6.01 -8.13 -14.01
N VAL A 125 6.56 -7.29 -14.88
CA VAL A 125 7.41 -6.16 -14.50
C VAL A 125 6.88 -4.96 -15.23
N VAL A 126 6.20 -4.08 -14.51
CA VAL A 126 5.61 -2.86 -15.08
C VAL A 126 6.69 -1.84 -15.47
N PRO A 127 6.42 -0.94 -16.43
CA PRO A 127 7.37 0.11 -16.82
C PRO A 127 7.71 1.04 -15.64
N PRO A 128 8.84 1.76 -15.68
CA PRO A 128 9.19 2.71 -14.63
C PRO A 128 8.12 3.81 -14.50
N GLY A 129 7.86 4.24 -13.26
CA GLY A 129 6.75 5.11 -12.89
C GLY A 129 5.41 4.40 -12.68
N ALA A 130 5.23 3.19 -13.21
CA ALA A 130 3.99 2.40 -13.03
C ALA A 130 4.07 1.39 -11.87
N SER A 131 5.19 1.33 -11.15
CA SER A 131 5.44 0.33 -10.09
C SER A 131 5.05 0.86 -8.72
N GLU A 132 4.12 0.17 -8.05
CA GLU A 132 3.68 0.53 -6.68
C GLU A 132 4.79 0.50 -5.65
N HIS A 133 5.88 -0.23 -5.90
CA HIS A 133 7.08 -0.16 -5.07
C HIS A 133 7.67 1.26 -5.01
N GLN A 134 7.48 2.12 -6.01
CA GLN A 134 7.98 3.50 -5.94
C GLN A 134 7.18 4.35 -4.92
N LEU A 135 5.98 3.94 -4.53
CA LEU A 135 5.20 4.60 -3.47
C LEU A 135 5.72 4.28 -2.06
N GLY A 136 6.54 3.24 -1.88
CA GLY A 136 6.88 2.75 -0.54
C GLY A 136 5.68 2.13 0.20
N LEU A 137 4.61 1.79 -0.52
CA LEU A 137 3.39 1.20 0.03
C LEU A 137 3.21 -0.28 -0.36
N ALA A 138 4.08 -0.81 -1.22
CA ALA A 138 4.00 -2.18 -1.70
C ALA A 138 5.13 -3.04 -1.13
N MET A 139 4.79 -4.26 -0.71
CA MET A 139 5.73 -5.25 -0.21
C MET A 139 5.51 -6.58 -0.91
N ASP A 140 6.57 -7.12 -1.51
CA ASP A 140 6.63 -8.53 -1.90
C ASP A 140 6.96 -9.38 -0.67
N ILE A 141 6.16 -10.42 -0.41
CA ILE A 141 6.25 -11.26 0.79
C ILE A 141 6.48 -12.74 0.41
N GLN A 142 7.30 -13.42 1.20
CA GLN A 142 7.56 -14.86 1.12
C GLN A 142 7.46 -15.49 2.51
N SER A 143 7.75 -16.79 2.60
CA SER A 143 7.94 -17.48 3.88
C SER A 143 9.28 -18.20 3.94
N ASN A 144 9.67 -18.64 5.14
CA ASN A 144 10.88 -19.44 5.30
C ASN A 144 10.82 -20.80 4.60
N LYS A 145 9.61 -21.36 4.43
CA LYS A 145 9.36 -22.63 3.73
C LYS A 145 9.23 -22.45 2.22
N PHE A 146 8.91 -21.24 1.75
CA PHE A 146 8.64 -20.97 0.34
C PHE A 146 9.34 -19.68 -0.12
N LYS A 147 10.44 -19.84 -0.87
CA LYS A 147 11.37 -18.76 -1.24
C LYS A 147 11.20 -18.24 -2.67
N SER A 148 10.20 -18.73 -3.41
CA SER A 148 9.88 -18.28 -4.77
C SER A 148 8.80 -17.19 -4.75
N LEU A 149 8.85 -16.28 -5.72
CA LEU A 149 7.74 -15.35 -6.01
C LEU A 149 6.99 -15.91 -7.20
N ASP A 150 6.13 -16.90 -6.96
CA ASP A 150 5.30 -17.50 -7.99
C ASP A 150 3.91 -17.85 -7.43
N VAL A 151 3.01 -18.24 -8.33
CA VAL A 151 1.59 -18.44 -8.03
C VAL A 151 1.34 -19.53 -6.98
N THR A 152 2.29 -20.47 -6.79
CA THR A 152 2.15 -21.56 -5.81
C THR A 152 2.31 -21.08 -4.37
N PHE A 153 2.80 -19.85 -4.15
CA PHE A 153 2.79 -19.23 -2.82
C PHE A 153 1.37 -19.19 -2.23
N ALA A 154 0.34 -18.96 -3.05
CA ALA A 154 -1.06 -18.96 -2.64
C ALA A 154 -1.56 -20.31 -2.10
N GLU A 155 -0.87 -21.41 -2.41
CA GLU A 155 -1.24 -22.75 -1.97
C GLU A 155 -0.66 -23.08 -0.59
N THR A 156 0.37 -22.33 -0.16
CA THR A 156 1.00 -22.48 1.16
C THR A 156 0.07 -22.03 2.29
N ASP A 157 0.30 -22.54 3.49
CA ASP A 157 -0.46 -22.12 4.67
C ASP A 157 -0.22 -20.64 5.00
N GLU A 158 1.02 -20.17 4.79
CA GLU A 158 1.40 -18.77 4.97
C GLU A 158 0.73 -17.83 3.96
N GLY A 159 0.69 -18.22 2.68
CA GLY A 159 0.01 -17.45 1.63
C GLY A 159 -1.51 -17.38 1.82
N LYS A 160 -2.15 -18.50 2.20
CA LYS A 160 -3.59 -18.52 2.56
C LYS A 160 -3.89 -17.63 3.75
N TRP A 161 -3.02 -17.63 4.76
CA TRP A 161 -3.17 -16.77 5.93
C TRP A 161 -3.05 -15.30 5.55
N LEU A 162 -2.08 -14.93 4.72
CA LEU A 162 -1.96 -13.55 4.24
C LEU A 162 -3.20 -13.12 3.46
N LEU A 163 -3.69 -13.93 2.53
CA LEU A 163 -4.92 -13.64 1.79
C LEU A 163 -6.12 -13.40 2.72
N GLU A 164 -6.21 -14.15 3.82
CA GLU A 164 -7.31 -14.02 4.76
C GLU A 164 -7.13 -12.86 5.74
N HIS A 165 -5.91 -12.53 6.15
CA HIS A 165 -5.68 -11.63 7.28
C HIS A 165 -5.02 -10.29 6.93
N SER A 166 -4.44 -10.12 5.74
CA SER A 166 -3.70 -8.91 5.38
C SER A 166 -4.52 -7.63 5.51
N SER A 167 -5.82 -7.69 5.19
CA SER A 167 -6.72 -6.54 5.25
C SER A 167 -6.91 -6.00 6.67
N ASN A 168 -6.71 -6.84 7.69
CA ASN A 168 -6.78 -6.40 9.09
C ASN A 168 -5.62 -5.48 9.47
N TYR A 169 -4.55 -5.48 8.69
CA TYR A 169 -3.38 -4.64 8.86
C TYR A 169 -3.28 -3.59 7.74
N GLY A 170 -4.32 -3.39 6.92
CA GLY A 170 -4.32 -2.36 5.89
C GLY A 170 -3.68 -2.77 4.58
N PHE A 171 -3.33 -4.04 4.40
CA PHE A 171 -2.79 -4.57 3.15
C PHE A 171 -3.85 -5.31 2.32
N ILE A 172 -3.87 -5.04 1.02
CA ILE A 172 -4.65 -5.79 0.04
C ILE A 172 -3.74 -6.67 -0.81
N LEU A 173 -4.24 -7.82 -1.25
CA LEU A 173 -3.64 -8.52 -2.39
C LEU A 173 -3.86 -7.64 -3.63
N ARG A 174 -2.80 -7.03 -4.15
CA ARG A 174 -2.93 -5.97 -5.16
C ARG A 174 -3.32 -6.47 -6.53
N TYR A 175 -2.82 -7.66 -6.89
CA TYR A 175 -3.03 -8.29 -8.18
C TYR A 175 -3.72 -9.65 -7.99
N PRO A 176 -5.05 -9.66 -7.77
CA PRO A 176 -5.80 -10.89 -7.60
C PRO A 176 -5.95 -11.67 -8.91
N LYS A 177 -6.30 -12.96 -8.78
CA LYS A 177 -6.53 -13.85 -9.91
C LYS A 177 -7.72 -13.35 -10.75
N ASP A 178 -7.63 -13.53 -12.07
CA ASP A 178 -8.70 -13.22 -13.03
C ASP A 178 -9.11 -11.73 -13.06
N ARG A 179 -8.21 -10.81 -12.66
CA ARG A 179 -8.42 -9.36 -12.67
C ARG A 179 -7.36 -8.58 -13.47
N ALA A 180 -6.55 -9.27 -14.26
CA ALA A 180 -5.44 -8.68 -15.02
C ALA A 180 -5.90 -7.71 -16.13
N ASP A 181 -7.15 -7.83 -16.57
CA ASP A 181 -7.83 -6.91 -17.49
C ASP A 181 -8.07 -5.53 -16.87
N ILE A 182 -8.21 -5.47 -15.54
CA ILE A 182 -8.40 -4.23 -14.78
C ILE A 182 -7.05 -3.69 -14.28
N THR A 183 -6.24 -4.52 -13.63
CA THR A 183 -4.98 -4.08 -13.00
C THR A 183 -3.84 -3.90 -14.00
N GLY A 184 -3.94 -4.54 -15.17
CA GLY A 184 -2.88 -4.58 -16.18
C GLY A 184 -1.68 -5.46 -15.80
N VAL A 185 -1.75 -6.21 -14.70
CA VAL A 185 -0.69 -7.08 -14.16
C VAL A 185 -1.26 -8.47 -13.89
N ALA A 186 -0.47 -9.51 -14.15
CA ALA A 186 -0.86 -10.89 -13.90
C ALA A 186 -1.07 -11.17 -12.40
N TYR A 187 -1.62 -12.34 -12.07
CA TYR A 187 -1.83 -12.76 -10.68
C TYR A 187 -0.50 -12.85 -9.91
N GLU A 188 -0.37 -12.11 -8.80
CA GLU A 188 0.82 -12.08 -7.95
C GLU A 188 0.44 -12.25 -6.47
N PRO A 189 0.28 -13.50 -5.97
CA PRO A 189 -0.12 -13.75 -4.58
C PRO A 189 0.88 -13.29 -3.52
N TRP A 190 2.07 -12.86 -3.91
CA TRP A 190 3.10 -12.36 -3.02
C TRP A 190 3.07 -10.83 -2.87
N HIS A 191 2.36 -10.10 -3.74
CA HIS A 191 2.43 -8.64 -3.81
C HIS A 191 1.30 -7.98 -3.04
N TYR A 192 1.64 -7.33 -1.92
CA TYR A 192 0.68 -6.69 -1.03
C TYR A 192 0.86 -5.18 -1.00
N ARG A 193 -0.26 -4.46 -1.14
CA ARG A 193 -0.31 -2.99 -1.17
C ARG A 193 -0.99 -2.45 0.08
N TYR A 194 -0.32 -1.57 0.81
CA TYR A 194 -0.89 -0.82 1.93
C TYR A 194 -1.84 0.28 1.42
N VAL A 195 -3.04 0.33 2.00
CA VAL A 195 -4.09 1.30 1.69
C VAL A 195 -4.78 1.84 2.94
N GLY A 196 -4.33 1.45 4.13
CA GLY A 196 -5.01 1.70 5.40
C GLY A 196 -6.09 0.67 5.73
N ILE A 197 -6.32 0.42 7.02
CA ILE A 197 -7.13 -0.72 7.50
C ILE A 197 -8.59 -0.66 7.04
N ASN A 198 -9.23 0.51 7.15
CA ASN A 198 -10.64 0.62 6.77
C ASN A 198 -10.86 0.39 5.27
N HIS A 199 -9.96 0.91 4.43
CA HIS A 199 -9.99 0.71 2.99
C HIS A 199 -9.68 -0.75 2.63
N ALA A 200 -8.65 -1.35 3.21
CA ALA A 200 -8.28 -2.73 2.91
C ALA A 200 -9.41 -3.72 3.28
N LYS A 201 -10.06 -3.52 4.43
CA LYS A 201 -11.24 -4.31 4.82
C LYS A 201 -12.40 -4.12 3.85
N ALA A 202 -12.69 -2.89 3.43
CA ALA A 202 -13.74 -2.62 2.46
C ALA A 202 -13.44 -3.26 1.10
N ILE A 203 -12.22 -3.10 0.58
CA ILE A 203 -11.77 -3.71 -0.68
C ILE A 203 -11.90 -5.23 -0.64
N LYS A 204 -11.43 -5.87 0.45
CA LYS A 204 -11.55 -7.32 0.63
C LYS A 204 -13.03 -7.75 0.64
N GLN A 205 -13.86 -7.10 1.46
CA GLN A 205 -15.27 -7.47 1.63
C GLN A 205 -16.08 -7.30 0.34
N LEU A 206 -15.80 -6.26 -0.43
CA LEU A 206 -16.48 -5.96 -1.70
C LEU A 206 -15.88 -6.74 -2.88
N ASN A 207 -14.76 -7.44 -2.68
CA ASN A 207 -14.03 -8.18 -3.72
C ASN A 207 -13.65 -7.29 -4.93
N LEU A 208 -13.15 -6.09 -4.65
CA LEU A 208 -12.75 -5.10 -5.66
C LEU A 208 -11.23 -5.06 -5.83
N THR A 209 -10.76 -4.61 -6.99
CA THR A 209 -9.37 -4.11 -7.12
C THR A 209 -9.26 -2.70 -6.56
N LEU A 210 -8.02 -2.19 -6.43
CA LEU A 210 -7.80 -0.81 -5.99
C LEU A 210 -8.39 0.20 -6.99
N GLU A 211 -8.27 -0.08 -8.29
CA GLU A 211 -8.84 0.73 -9.37
C GLU A 211 -10.36 0.87 -9.20
N GLU A 212 -11.07 -0.27 -9.13
CA GLU A 212 -12.53 -0.28 -8.98
C GLU A 212 -12.96 0.43 -7.69
N TYR A 213 -12.29 0.15 -6.56
CA TYR A 213 -12.63 0.77 -5.29
C TYR A 213 -12.49 2.29 -5.32
N VAL A 214 -11.39 2.80 -5.87
CA VAL A 214 -11.12 4.23 -5.96
C VAL A 214 -12.14 4.93 -6.85
N ASP A 215 -12.59 4.31 -7.94
CA ASP A 215 -13.65 4.86 -8.81
C ASP A 215 -14.99 5.04 -8.08
N PHE A 216 -15.30 4.16 -7.12
CA PHE A 216 -16.48 4.32 -6.27
C PHE A 216 -16.30 5.38 -5.18
N VAL A 217 -15.21 5.33 -4.41
CA VAL A 217 -15.05 6.24 -3.27
C VAL A 217 -14.77 7.69 -3.68
N LYS A 218 -14.28 7.95 -4.90
CA LYS A 218 -14.17 9.30 -5.47
C LYS A 218 -15.51 10.01 -5.65
N GLN A 219 -16.63 9.30 -5.58
CA GLN A 219 -17.97 9.90 -5.63
C GLN A 219 -18.43 10.42 -4.26
N LEU A 220 -17.67 10.14 -3.20
CA LEU A 220 -17.92 10.58 -1.82
C LEU A 220 -16.99 11.76 -1.46
N PRO A 221 -17.34 12.57 -0.43
CA PRO A 221 -16.43 13.61 0.06
C PRO A 221 -15.09 13.02 0.54
N ASN A 222 -13.95 13.58 0.11
CA ASN A 222 -12.61 13.07 0.50
C ASN A 222 -12.43 13.01 2.03
N SER A 223 -12.95 13.99 2.77
CA SER A 223 -12.93 14.00 4.24
C SER A 223 -13.66 12.79 4.83
N LEU A 224 -14.79 12.40 4.24
CA LEU A 224 -15.54 11.22 4.67
C LEU A 224 -14.75 9.95 4.39
N VAL A 225 -14.18 9.83 3.19
CA VAL A 225 -13.38 8.66 2.80
C VAL A 225 -12.22 8.46 3.78
N LYS A 226 -11.55 9.55 4.20
CA LYS A 226 -10.46 9.53 5.16
C LYS A 226 -10.88 9.03 6.55
N ASP A 227 -12.03 9.49 7.03
CA ASP A 227 -12.41 9.29 8.44
C ASP A 227 -13.27 8.03 8.67
N ALA A 228 -13.98 7.57 7.63
CA ALA A 228 -14.94 6.49 7.70
C ALA A 228 -14.34 5.14 8.13
N ASN A 229 -15.06 4.45 9.00
CA ASN A 229 -14.82 3.02 9.24
C ASN A 229 -15.22 2.19 8.01
N HIS A 230 -14.69 0.97 7.95
CA HIS A 230 -14.96 0.04 6.85
C HIS A 230 -16.45 -0.28 6.65
N PHE A 231 -17.29 -0.36 7.69
CA PHE A 231 -18.72 -0.65 7.52
C PHE A 231 -19.43 0.44 6.74
N LEU A 232 -19.17 1.70 7.09
CA LEU A 232 -19.70 2.84 6.35
C LEU A 232 -19.23 2.83 4.89
N LEU A 233 -17.94 2.61 4.66
CA LEU A 233 -17.37 2.52 3.31
C LEU A 233 -18.02 1.39 2.50
N ILE A 234 -18.15 0.19 3.07
CA ILE A 234 -18.81 -0.96 2.44
C ILE A 234 -20.25 -0.62 2.08
N GLY A 235 -20.99 -0.03 3.01
CA GLY A 235 -22.39 0.36 2.83
C GLY A 235 -22.59 1.34 1.69
N LEU A 236 -21.83 2.44 1.70
CA LEU A 236 -21.94 3.49 0.68
C LEU A 236 -21.47 2.99 -0.69
N VAL A 237 -20.36 2.26 -0.77
CA VAL A 237 -19.89 1.70 -2.04
C VAL A 237 -20.88 0.68 -2.60
N THR A 238 -21.48 -0.17 -1.76
CA THR A 238 -22.53 -1.10 -2.19
C THR A 238 -23.74 -0.37 -2.80
N GLN A 239 -24.15 0.75 -2.19
CA GLN A 239 -25.23 1.59 -2.74
C GLN A 239 -24.86 2.17 -4.11
N ILE A 240 -23.65 2.70 -4.25
CA ILE A 240 -23.15 3.25 -5.52
C ILE A 240 -23.07 2.16 -6.60
N MET A 241 -22.56 0.97 -6.27
CA MET A 241 -22.51 -0.20 -7.15
C MET A 241 -23.91 -0.60 -7.64
N ALA A 242 -24.94 -0.43 -6.80
CA ALA A 242 -26.34 -0.67 -7.16
C ALA A 242 -26.97 0.47 -8.00
N GLY A 243 -26.18 1.46 -8.43
CA GLY A 243 -26.62 2.59 -9.23
C GLY A 243 -27.33 3.69 -8.43
N GLN A 244 -27.26 3.66 -7.09
CA GLN A 244 -27.86 4.70 -6.26
C GLN A 244 -27.00 5.96 -6.28
N LYS A 245 -27.64 7.12 -6.46
CA LYS A 245 -26.96 8.41 -6.29
C LYS A 245 -26.83 8.71 -4.80
N VAL A 246 -25.64 8.51 -4.26
CA VAL A 246 -25.31 8.83 -2.87
C VAL A 246 -24.89 10.30 -2.77
N SER A 247 -25.52 11.07 -1.88
CA SER A 247 -25.15 12.45 -1.59
C SER A 247 -25.03 12.62 -0.08
N ILE A 248 -23.79 12.78 0.39
CA ILE A 248 -23.46 12.91 1.81
C ILE A 248 -22.89 14.31 2.07
N SER A 249 -23.36 14.94 3.13
CA SER A 249 -22.75 16.14 3.72
C SER A 249 -22.02 15.71 4.99
N TYR A 250 -20.73 15.98 5.07
CA TYR A 250 -19.86 15.60 6.18
C TYR A 250 -18.86 16.73 6.47
N HIS A 251 -18.83 17.22 7.71
CA HIS A 251 -18.02 18.36 8.13
C HIS A 251 -16.87 17.97 9.06
N GLY A 252 -16.58 16.67 9.21
CA GLY A 252 -15.43 16.19 9.97
C GLY A 252 -15.72 15.90 11.45
N THR A 253 -16.99 15.82 11.86
CA THR A 253 -17.33 15.58 13.28
C THR A 253 -17.61 14.11 13.57
N LEU A 254 -17.20 13.63 14.75
CA LEU A 254 -17.45 12.25 15.19
C LEU A 254 -18.95 11.93 15.27
N ASP A 255 -19.77 12.89 15.72
CA ASP A 255 -21.23 12.71 15.79
C ASP A 255 -21.87 12.51 14.41
N GLU A 256 -21.37 13.22 13.38
CA GLU A 256 -21.80 13.00 12.00
C GLU A 256 -21.36 11.62 11.51
N LEU A 257 -20.11 11.24 11.77
CA LEU A 257 -19.57 9.95 11.35
C LEU A 257 -20.29 8.78 12.01
N GLU A 258 -20.62 8.89 13.29
CA GLU A 258 -21.43 7.92 14.02
C GLU A 258 -22.79 7.77 13.36
N LYS A 259 -23.53 8.88 13.19
CA LYS A 259 -24.87 8.87 12.56
C LYS A 259 -24.85 8.25 11.16
N LEU A 260 -23.83 8.57 10.36
CA LEU A 260 -23.65 8.01 9.02
C LEU A 260 -23.35 6.50 9.07
N SER A 261 -22.59 6.04 10.06
CA SER A 261 -22.20 4.64 10.20
C SER A 261 -23.34 3.74 10.69
N GLN A 262 -24.22 4.26 11.56
CA GLN A 262 -25.27 3.48 12.24
C GLN A 262 -26.08 2.54 11.32
N PRO A 263 -26.54 2.93 10.12
CA PRO A 263 -27.31 2.05 9.24
C PRO A 263 -26.54 0.84 8.71
N PHE A 264 -25.20 0.85 8.81
CA PHE A 264 -24.32 -0.17 8.24
C PHE A 264 -23.59 -0.99 9.30
N LEU A 265 -23.75 -0.66 10.59
CA LEU A 265 -23.15 -1.42 11.67
C LEU A 265 -23.86 -2.77 11.84
N PRO A 266 -23.12 -3.88 11.99
CA PRO A 266 -23.71 -5.16 12.34
C PRO A 266 -24.39 -5.14 13.71
N ASP A 267 -25.35 -6.02 13.91
CA ASP A 267 -26.01 -6.19 15.21
C ASP A 267 -24.99 -6.43 16.33
N GLY A 268 -25.10 -5.64 17.41
CA GLY A 268 -24.22 -5.73 18.58
C GLY A 268 -22.87 -5.04 18.43
N ILE A 269 -22.54 -4.45 17.28
CA ILE A 269 -21.31 -3.67 17.08
C ILE A 269 -21.61 -2.18 17.32
N SER A 270 -20.88 -1.56 18.25
CA SER A 270 -20.97 -0.12 18.49
C SER A 270 -20.12 0.67 17.50
N PHE A 271 -20.45 1.94 17.27
CA PHE A 271 -19.61 2.85 16.48
C PHE A 271 -18.18 2.93 17.03
N VAL A 272 -18.03 3.03 18.35
CA VAL A 272 -16.72 3.06 19.01
C VAL A 272 -15.89 1.82 18.69
N SER A 273 -16.49 0.62 18.78
CA SER A 273 -15.81 -0.63 18.42
C SER A 273 -15.54 -0.79 16.92
N ALA A 274 -16.36 -0.17 16.07
CA ALA A 274 -16.13 -0.17 14.62
C ALA A 274 -15.01 0.81 14.22
N GLN A 275 -14.85 1.89 14.98
CA GLN A 275 -13.80 2.89 14.79
C GLN A 275 -12.47 2.44 15.41
N SER A 276 -12.50 1.60 16.46
CA SER A 276 -11.29 1.03 17.03
C SER A 276 -10.64 0.08 16.03
N VAL A 277 -9.52 0.54 15.48
CA VAL A 277 -8.57 -0.31 14.80
C VAL A 277 -7.73 -0.98 15.88
N ASP A 278 -8.22 -2.11 16.39
CA ASP A 278 -7.51 -2.89 17.40
C ASP A 278 -6.24 -3.48 16.77
N PHE A 279 -5.16 -2.71 16.81
CA PHE A 279 -3.83 -3.30 16.78
C PHE A 279 -3.61 -4.02 18.11
N PRO A 280 -3.06 -5.26 18.10
CA PRO A 280 -2.51 -5.84 19.31
C PRO A 280 -1.50 -4.84 19.91
N LYS A 281 -1.53 -4.70 21.25
CA LYS A 281 -0.66 -3.79 22.00
C LYS A 281 0.82 -4.03 21.69
N ASP A 282 1.61 -2.97 21.83
CA ASP A 282 3.07 -2.95 21.72
C ASP A 282 3.71 -3.95 22.70
N GLU A 283 3.78 -5.22 22.32
CA GLU A 283 4.66 -6.18 22.96
C GLU A 283 6.00 -6.16 22.22
N ALA A 284 7.09 -6.17 22.99
CA ALA A 284 8.43 -6.16 22.43
C ALA A 284 8.60 -7.35 21.47
N PHE A 285 8.92 -7.05 20.22
CA PHE A 285 9.23 -8.07 19.21
C PHE A 285 10.49 -8.81 19.63
N ASP A 286 10.47 -10.15 19.56
CA ASP A 286 11.72 -10.91 19.49
C ASP A 286 12.50 -10.45 18.25
N THR A 287 13.83 -10.46 18.34
CA THR A 287 14.69 -10.00 17.24
C THR A 287 14.31 -10.71 15.93
N PRO A 288 14.11 -9.99 14.81
CA PRO A 288 13.71 -10.61 13.56
C PRO A 288 14.70 -11.70 13.13
N ARG A 289 14.19 -12.87 12.77
CA ARG A 289 15.04 -13.97 12.29
C ARG A 289 15.48 -13.69 10.86
N VAL A 290 16.69 -13.18 10.67
CA VAL A 290 17.31 -13.03 9.34
C VAL A 290 18.12 -14.29 9.04
N LEU A 291 18.05 -14.82 7.82
CA LEU A 291 18.96 -15.90 7.42
C LEU A 291 20.36 -15.30 7.20
N GLU A 292 21.39 -16.02 7.63
CA GLU A 292 22.77 -15.67 7.28
C GLU A 292 22.92 -15.64 5.75
N ASP A 293 23.74 -14.72 5.25
CA ASP A 293 23.93 -14.47 3.83
C ASP A 293 24.48 -15.72 3.13
N ALA A 294 23.57 -16.54 2.57
CA ALA A 294 23.87 -17.59 1.61
C ALA A 294 23.35 -17.19 0.23
N GLU A 295 24.05 -17.57 -0.85
CA GLU A 295 23.65 -17.25 -2.23
C GLU A 295 22.33 -17.94 -2.61
N VAL A 296 21.19 -17.27 -2.39
CA VAL A 296 19.90 -17.62 -2.99
C VAL A 296 19.66 -16.71 -4.18
N SER A 297 19.51 -17.28 -5.38
CA SER A 297 19.06 -16.57 -6.58
C SER A 297 17.62 -16.12 -6.39
N ILE A 298 17.36 -14.82 -6.56
CA ILE A 298 16.03 -14.21 -6.50
C ILE A 298 15.17 -14.51 -7.74
N PHE A 299 15.77 -15.04 -8.79
CA PHE A 299 15.08 -15.53 -9.97
C PHE A 299 15.39 -17.02 -10.11
N SER A 300 14.39 -17.88 -9.93
CA SER A 300 14.49 -19.24 -10.44
C SER A 300 14.57 -19.13 -11.96
N THR A 301 15.67 -19.58 -12.54
CA THR A 301 15.66 -20.01 -13.93
C THR A 301 14.61 -21.11 -14.02
N MET A 302 13.41 -20.79 -14.49
CA MET A 302 12.59 -21.82 -15.12
C MET A 302 13.32 -22.20 -16.40
N GLY A 303 14.11 -23.28 -16.34
CA GLY A 303 14.24 -24.19 -17.48
C GLY A 303 12.89 -24.92 -17.61
N ASP A 304 12.42 -25.26 -18.80
CA ASP A 304 13.18 -25.73 -19.97
C ASP A 304 13.03 -24.87 -21.24
#